data_AF-A0A956AS70-F1
#
_entry.id   AF-A0A956AS70-F1
#
_cell.length_a   1.000
_cell.length_b   1.000
_cell.length_c   1.000
_cell.angle_alpha   90.00
_cell.angle_beta   90.00
_cell.angle_gamma   90.00
#
_symmetry.space_group_name_H-M   'P 1'
#
loop_
_entity.id
_entity.type
_entity.pdbx_description
1 polymer ?
#
loop_
_entity_poly.entity_id
_entity_poly.type
_entity_poly.pdbx_seq_one_letter_code
_entity_poly.pdbx_strand_id
1 'polypeptide(L)' 'DLRASVPLAAMGLCDVEPGQGDLDLANARLIAPGDPAHSVLLARMQRRDGKGMPPLATRRIDEASAAAVQAWIEGIAACP' A
#
# COMPACT_ATOMS: atom_id res chain seq x y z
N ASP A 1 11.02 -1.56 4.58
CA ASP A 1 11.82 -0.69 3.68
C ASP A 1 11.09 -0.60 2.34
N LEU A 2 10.97 0.59 1.73
CA LEU A 2 10.21 0.82 0.48
C LEU A 2 11.10 1.35 -0.66
N ARG A 3 12.43 1.19 -0.56
CA ARG A 3 13.34 1.54 -1.67
C ARG A 3 13.15 0.57 -2.83
N ALA A 4 13.05 1.09 -4.06
CA ALA A 4 12.83 0.29 -5.27
C ALA A 4 13.91 -0.77 -5.55
N SER A 5 15.12 -0.62 -5.01
CA SER A 5 16.22 -1.57 -5.14
C SER A 5 16.16 -2.74 -4.16
N VAL A 6 15.26 -2.70 -3.18
CA VAL A 6 15.11 -3.76 -2.17
C VAL A 6 14.15 -4.81 -2.72
N PRO A 7 14.54 -6.10 -2.80
CA PRO A 7 13.62 -7.16 -3.20
C PRO A 7 12.41 -7.24 -2.27
N LEU A 8 11.24 -7.62 -2.79
CA LEU A 8 10.00 -7.73 -2.01
C LEU A 8 10.16 -8.58 -0.73
N ALA A 9 10.92 -9.68 -0.82
CA ALA A 9 11.24 -10.57 0.32
C ALA A 9 11.93 -9.84 1.48
N ALA A 10 12.76 -8.84 1.18
CA ALA A 10 13.54 -8.08 2.15
C ALA A 10 12.82 -6.79 2.61
N MET A 11 11.68 -6.44 2.01
CA MET A 11 10.94 -5.23 2.39
C MET A 11 10.25 -5.38 3.76
N GLY A 12 9.85 -6.60 4.12
CA GLY A 12 9.12 -6.91 5.37
C GLY A 12 7.67 -6.42 5.37
N LEU A 13 7.02 -6.41 4.20
CA LEU A 13 5.68 -5.81 4.01
C LEU A 13 4.67 -6.75 3.33
N CYS A 14 5.14 -7.78 2.63
CA CYS A 14 4.28 -8.67 1.85
C CYS A 14 3.46 -9.57 2.78
N ASP A 15 2.13 -9.53 2.64
CA ASP A 15 1.15 -10.27 3.46
C ASP A 15 1.32 -10.07 4.98
N VAL A 16 1.84 -8.90 5.37
CA VAL A 16 2.02 -8.53 6.77
C VAL A 16 0.80 -7.76 7.29
N GLU A 17 0.35 -8.08 8.51
CA GLU A 17 -0.74 -7.36 9.17
C GLU A 17 -0.35 -5.90 9.51
N PRO A 18 -1.26 -4.92 9.32
CA PRO A 18 -0.95 -3.52 9.57
C PRO A 18 -0.90 -3.19 11.07
N GLY A 19 0.27 -2.79 11.57
CA GLY A 19 0.43 -2.35 12.96
C GLY A 19 -0.11 -0.95 13.29
N GLN A 20 -0.57 -0.18 12.31
CA GLN A 20 -1.03 1.22 12.47
C GLN A 20 -2.49 1.42 12.04
N GLY A 21 -3.29 0.36 12.18
CA GLY A 21 -4.69 0.32 11.76
C GLY A 21 -4.89 -0.14 10.32
N ASP A 22 -6.02 -0.80 10.09
CA ASP A 22 -6.45 -1.49 8.86
C ASP A 22 -7.25 -0.61 7.89
N LEU A 23 -7.60 0.61 8.30
CA LEU A 23 -8.40 1.55 7.51
C LEU A 23 -9.79 1.03 7.14
N ASP A 24 -10.37 0.18 7.99
CA ASP A 24 -11.68 -0.46 7.78
C ASP A 24 -11.69 -1.43 6.57
N LEU A 25 -10.50 -1.86 6.11
CA LEU A 25 -10.35 -2.90 5.10
C LEU A 25 -10.47 -4.28 5.75
N ALA A 26 -11.28 -5.16 5.17
CA ALA A 26 -11.35 -6.55 5.59
C ALA A 26 -10.01 -7.26 5.29
N ASN A 27 -9.52 -8.12 6.19
CA ASN A 27 -8.27 -8.87 5.99
C ASN A 27 -7.08 -8.00 5.52
N ALA A 28 -6.99 -6.78 6.05
CA ALA A 28 -6.01 -5.80 5.63
C ALA A 28 -4.57 -6.34 5.73
N ARG A 29 -3.77 -6.06 4.70
CA ARG A 29 -2.32 -6.29 4.68
C ARG A 29 -1.60 -5.01 4.34
N LEU A 30 -0.35 -4.87 4.78
CA LEU A 30 0.51 -3.78 4.33
C LEU A 30 0.61 -3.79 2.80
N ILE A 31 0.87 -4.97 2.23
CA ILE A 31 0.72 -5.30 0.81
C ILE A 31 0.05 -6.68 0.73
N ALA A 32 -1.13 -6.76 0.11
CA ALA A 32 -1.78 -8.01 -0.25
C ALA A 32 -1.41 -8.39 -1.70
N PRO A 33 -0.67 -9.50 -1.92
CA PRO A 33 -0.29 -9.94 -3.26
C PRO A 33 -1.49 -10.11 -4.21
N GLY A 34 -1.44 -9.46 -5.37
CA GLY A 34 -2.47 -9.58 -6.39
C GLY A 34 -3.79 -8.88 -6.04
N ASP A 35 -3.90 -8.30 -4.84
CA ASP A 35 -5.13 -7.69 -4.34
C ASP A 35 -4.88 -6.28 -3.76
N PRO A 36 -4.91 -5.25 -4.62
CA PRO A 36 -4.72 -3.88 -4.18
C PRO A 36 -5.80 -3.38 -3.23
N ALA A 37 -7.02 -3.93 -3.29
CA ALA A 37 -8.15 -3.46 -2.48
C ALA A 37 -7.95 -3.75 -0.99
N HIS A 38 -7.21 -4.80 -0.66
CA HIS A 38 -6.87 -5.15 0.73
C HIS A 38 -5.49 -4.62 1.17
N SER A 39 -4.82 -3.84 0.31
CA SER A 39 -3.49 -3.28 0.58
C SER A 39 -3.56 -1.90 1.23
N VAL A 40 -3.18 -1.82 2.50
CA VAL A 40 -3.17 -0.59 3.31
C VAL A 40 -2.26 0.49 2.71
N LEU A 41 -1.14 0.10 2.10
CA LEU A 41 -0.23 1.06 1.46
C LEU A 41 -0.94 1.90 0.39
N LEU A 42 -1.66 1.24 -0.52
CA LEU A 42 -2.40 1.92 -1.59
C LEU A 42 -3.56 2.75 -1.03
N ALA A 43 -4.33 2.18 -0.09
CA ALA A 43 -5.43 2.88 0.55
C ALA A 43 -4.97 4.18 1.24
N ARG A 44 -3.78 4.20 1.86
CA ARG A 44 -3.21 5.43 2.43
C ARG A 44 -2.86 6.46 1.35
N MET A 45 -2.29 6.04 0.22
CA MET A 45 -1.95 6.94 -0.89
C MET A 45 -3.19 7.60 -1.53
N GLN A 46 -4.33 6.91 -1.49
CA GLN A 46 -5.61 7.37 -2.04
C GLN A 46 -6.48 8.16 -1.04
N ARG A 47 -6.02 8.37 0.20
CA ARG A 47 -6.75 9.13 1.23
C ARG A 47 -6.14 10.50 1.51
N ARG A 48 -6.98 11.47 1.88
CA ARG A 48 -6.56 12.84 2.24
C ARG A 48 -7.05 13.30 3.61
N ASP A 49 -7.56 12.36 4.41
CA ASP A 49 -7.79 12.56 5.84
C ASP A 49 -6.51 12.28 6.64
N GLY A 50 -6.57 12.41 7.96
CA GLY A 50 -5.42 12.19 8.85
C GLY A 50 -4.88 10.76 8.88
N LYS A 51 -5.55 9.81 8.20
CA LYS A 51 -5.08 8.43 8.04
C LYS A 51 -4.36 8.21 6.69
N GLY A 52 -4.44 9.17 5.76
CA GLY A 52 -3.80 9.12 4.45
C GLY A 52 -2.31 9.47 4.46
N MET A 53 -1.67 9.28 3.31
CA MET A 53 -0.28 9.68 3.05
C MET A 53 -0.16 10.46 1.73
N PRO A 54 0.55 11.60 1.70
CA PRO A 54 1.12 12.30 2.85
C PRO A 54 0.06 12.82 3.85
N PRO A 55 0.34 12.82 5.16
CA PRO A 55 -0.64 13.20 6.19
C PRO A 55 -0.98 14.69 6.19
N LEU A 56 -0.10 15.54 5.63
CA LEU A 56 -0.24 16.99 5.55
C LEU A 56 0.27 17.50 4.20
N ALA A 57 0.05 18.80 3.94
CA ALA A 57 0.55 19.55 2.78
C ALA A 57 0.07 19.05 1.40
N THR A 58 -0.82 18.07 1.34
CA THR A 58 -1.51 17.63 0.12
C THR A 58 -3.02 17.72 0.29
N ARG A 59 -3.72 18.11 -0.78
CA ARG A 59 -5.20 18.12 -0.85
C ARG A 59 -5.73 17.34 -2.06
N ARG A 60 -4.84 16.76 -2.88
CA ARG A 60 -5.19 16.07 -4.12
C ARG A 60 -4.49 14.72 -4.20
N ILE A 61 -5.22 13.74 -4.71
CA ILE A 61 -4.66 12.43 -5.02
C ILE A 61 -3.71 12.58 -6.21
N ASP A 62 -2.54 11.96 -6.12
CA ASP A 62 -1.68 11.75 -7.27
C ASP A 62 -2.12 10.44 -7.92
N GLU A 63 -3.04 10.57 -8.88
CA GLU A 63 -3.66 9.43 -9.56
C GLU A 63 -2.64 8.59 -10.33
N ALA A 64 -1.62 9.23 -10.92
CA ALA A 64 -0.60 8.53 -11.69
C ALA A 64 0.27 7.66 -10.78
N SER A 65 0.70 8.21 -9.64
CA SER A 65 1.47 7.45 -8.65
C SER A 65 0.64 6.34 -7.98
N ALA A 66 -0.64 6.60 -7.67
CA ALA A 66 -1.53 5.59 -7.12
C ALA A 66 -1.77 4.43 -8.11
N ALA A 67 -2.01 4.75 -9.38
CA ALA A 67 -2.19 3.74 -10.43
C ALA A 67 -0.93 2.88 -10.65
N ALA A 68 0.26 3.49 -10.59
CA ALA A 68 1.52 2.75 -10.69
C ALA A 68 1.71 1.75 -9.54
N VAL A 69 1.38 2.17 -8.31
CA VAL A 69 1.46 1.28 -7.13
C VAL A 69 0.38 0.21 -7.18
N GLN A 70 -0.83 0.54 -7.64
CA GLN A 70 -1.90 -0.44 -7.85
C GLN A 70 -1.45 -1.53 -8.83
N ALA A 71 -0.98 -1.16 -10.02
CA ALA A 71 -0.52 -2.11 -11.03
C ALA A 71 0.67 -2.96 -10.54
N TRP A 72 1.57 -2.37 -9.73
CA TRP A 72 2.65 -3.13 -9.09
C TRP A 72 2.10 -4.20 -8.14
N ILE A 73 1.15 -3.87 -7.27
CA ILE A 73 0.53 -4.82 -6.33
C ILE A 73 -0.23 -5.92 -7.08
N GLU A 74 -0.99 -5.58 -8.12
CA GLU A 74 -1.69 -6.53 -8.99
C GLU A 74 -0.72 -7.55 -9.62
N GLY A 75 0.51 -7.12 -9.93
CA GLY A 75 1.55 -7.97 -10.50
C GLY A 75 2.26 -8.91 -9.51
N ILE A 76 2.01 -8.79 -8.20
CA ILE A 76 2.62 -9.66 -7.19
C ILE A 76 1.82 -10.94 -7.08
N ALA A 77 2.32 -12.05 -7.63
CA ALA A 77 1.60 -13.32 -7.61
C ALA A 77 1.54 -13.98 -6.22
N ALA A 78 2.63 -13.89 -5.45
CA ALA A 78 2.73 -14.46 -4.11
C ALA A 78 3.84 -13.74 -3.33
N CYS A 79 3.80 -13.87 -2.00
CA CYS A 79 4.95 -13.49 -1.19
C CYS A 79 6.07 -14.54 -1.35
N PRO A 80 7.32 -14.08 -1.53
CA PRO A 80 8.49 -14.96 -1.60
C PRO A 80 8.84 -15.58 -0.24
#